data_AF-A0A1F8RRU1-F1
#
_entry.id   AF-A0A1F8RRU1-F1
#
_cell.length_a   1.000
_cell.length_b   1.000
_cell.length_c   1.000
_cell.angle_alpha   90.00
_cell.angle_beta   90.00
_cell.angle_gamma   90.00
#
_symmetry.space_group_name_H-M   'P 1'
#
loop_
_entity.id
_entity.type
_entity.pdbx_description
1 polymer ?
#
loop_
_entity_poly.entity_id
_entity_poly.type
_entity_poly.pdbx_seq_one_letter_code
_entity_poly.pdbx_strand_id
1 'polypeptide(L)'
;MAGDGAELDEKPRRRGSGRLRARRPRRQSKLARDFYGSALDAAERIELDAAAEVEGLDEEIAVLRVKLRKALLKNPEDLALMLRGIDLLVKAVSARYRLSKQAEEDLAESIAGVIRGVGGLLMPEAFADE
;
A
#
# COMPACT_ATOMS: atom_id res chain seq x y z
N MET A 1 -18.69 73.20 -11.81
CA MET A 1 -19.73 72.34 -11.21
C MET A 1 -20.43 71.66 -12.37
N ALA A 2 -20.52 70.34 -12.57
CA ALA A 2 -20.24 69.11 -11.84
C ALA A 2 -19.40 68.20 -12.80
N GLY A 3 -18.59 67.22 -12.40
CA GLY A 3 -18.77 66.25 -11.33
C GLY A 3 -19.57 65.06 -11.87
N ASP A 4 -18.91 64.10 -12.53
CA ASP A 4 -19.36 62.70 -12.49
C ASP A 4 -18.22 61.76 -12.90
N GLY A 5 -17.54 61.20 -11.90
CA GLY A 5 -16.52 60.18 -12.06
C GLY A 5 -17.18 58.81 -12.12
N ALA A 6 -17.05 58.13 -13.25
CA ALA A 6 -17.46 56.74 -13.39
C ALA A 6 -16.52 55.84 -12.55
N GLU A 7 -16.95 55.60 -11.31
CA GLU A 7 -16.37 54.64 -10.38
C GLU A 7 -16.71 53.23 -10.85
N LEU A 8 -15.76 52.55 -11.49
CA LEU A 8 -15.90 51.16 -11.90
C LEU A 8 -15.74 50.26 -10.66
N ASP A 9 -16.88 49.73 -10.23
CA ASP A 9 -17.13 48.68 -9.23
C ASP A 9 -16.13 47.50 -9.33
N GLU A 10 -15.04 47.53 -8.55
CA GLU A 10 -14.17 46.39 -8.31
C GLU A 10 -14.88 45.35 -7.42
N LYS A 11 -15.56 44.39 -8.07
CA LYS A 11 -16.05 43.19 -7.37
C LYS A 11 -14.87 42.33 -6.92
N PRO A 12 -14.75 42.00 -5.61
CA PRO A 12 -13.69 41.11 -5.15
C PRO A 12 -14.00 39.68 -5.63
N ARG A 13 -13.11 39.16 -6.48
CA ARG A 13 -13.08 37.74 -6.88
C ARG A 13 -12.90 36.89 -5.62
N ARG A 14 -13.96 36.19 -5.23
CA ARG A 14 -13.94 35.18 -4.16
C ARG A 14 -12.93 34.08 -4.52
N ARG A 15 -11.73 34.18 -3.94
CA ARG A 15 -10.71 33.12 -3.99
C ARG A 15 -11.30 31.87 -3.35
N GLY A 16 -11.24 30.76 -4.08
CA GLY A 16 -11.80 29.48 -3.67
C GLY A 16 -11.24 29.04 -2.33
N SER A 17 -12.15 28.64 -1.43
CA SER A 17 -11.78 27.89 -0.24
C SER A 17 -11.38 26.48 -0.66
N GLY A 18 -10.16 26.34 -1.17
CA GLY A 18 -9.48 25.04 -1.17
C GLY A 18 -9.32 24.65 0.30
N ARG A 19 -10.24 23.82 0.81
CA ARG A 19 -10.01 23.11 2.07
C ARG A 19 -8.81 22.22 1.84
N LEU A 20 -7.62 22.73 2.14
CA LEU A 20 -6.44 21.91 2.39
C LEU A 20 -6.88 20.94 3.49
N ARG A 21 -7.15 19.69 3.10
CA ARG A 21 -7.39 18.59 4.03
C ARG A 21 -6.18 18.56 4.94
N ALA A 22 -6.37 19.06 6.15
CA ALA A 22 -5.35 19.10 7.17
C ALA A 22 -4.83 17.67 7.37
N ARG A 23 -3.55 17.48 7.05
CA ARG A 23 -2.75 16.33 7.45
C ARG A 23 -3.02 16.06 8.93
N ARG A 24 -3.73 14.97 9.24
CA ARG A 24 -3.82 14.42 10.60
C ARG A 24 -3.14 13.05 10.58
N PRO A 25 -1.80 12.96 10.69
CA PRO A 25 -1.13 11.71 10.38
C PRO A 25 -0.70 10.85 11.58
N ARG A 26 -0.74 11.37 12.81
CA ARG A 26 -0.07 10.67 13.94
C ARG A 26 -0.99 10.00 14.96
N ARG A 27 -2.23 10.42 15.09
CA ARG A 27 -3.17 9.81 16.06
C ARG A 27 -3.91 8.60 15.50
N GLN A 28 -4.20 8.59 14.20
CA GLN A 28 -4.87 7.47 13.54
C GLN A 28 -3.96 6.25 13.39
N SER A 29 -2.68 6.44 13.04
CA SER A 29 -1.70 5.36 12.95
C SER A 29 -1.48 4.67 14.29
N LYS A 30 -1.48 5.40 15.42
CA LYS A 30 -1.39 4.79 16.75
C LYS A 30 -2.60 3.90 17.07
N LEU A 31 -3.82 4.39 16.80
CA LEU A 31 -5.05 3.60 17.01
C LEU A 31 -5.10 2.36 16.11
N ALA A 32 -4.67 2.47 14.85
CA ALA A 32 -4.58 1.32 13.94
C ALA A 32 -3.52 0.31 14.41
N ARG A 33 -2.36 0.78 14.87
CA ARG A 33 -1.32 -0.07 15.49
C ARG A 33 -1.83 -0.80 16.72
N ASP A 34 -2.53 -0.11 17.60
CA ASP A 34 -3.11 -0.69 18.81
C ASP A 34 -4.20 -1.73 18.43
N PHE A 35 -5.02 -1.43 17.41
CA PHE A 35 -6.06 -2.33 16.92
C PHE A 35 -5.49 -3.64 16.35
N TYR A 36 -4.56 -3.56 15.39
CA TYR A 36 -3.98 -4.75 14.76
C TYR A 36 -2.96 -5.45 15.64
N GLY A 37 -2.22 -4.73 16.48
CA GLY A 37 -1.26 -5.30 17.43
C GLY A 37 -1.89 -6.28 18.43
N SER A 38 -3.19 -6.14 18.71
CA SER A 38 -3.93 -7.09 19.55
C SER A 38 -4.04 -8.50 18.95
N ALA A 39 -3.98 -8.63 17.62
CA ALA A 39 -4.09 -9.89 16.89
C ALA A 39 -2.73 -10.51 16.51
N LEU A 40 -1.62 -9.85 16.87
CA LEU A 40 -0.26 -10.25 16.53
C LEU A 40 0.52 -10.71 17.77
N ASP A 41 1.35 -11.73 17.59
CA ASP A 41 2.34 -12.16 18.58
C ASP A 41 3.53 -11.18 18.68
N ALA A 42 4.43 -11.42 19.63
CA ALA A 42 5.52 -10.48 19.92
C ALA A 42 6.50 -10.30 18.74
N ALA A 43 6.77 -11.36 17.98
CA ALA A 43 7.64 -11.28 16.80
C ALA A 43 6.92 -10.55 15.67
N GLU A 44 5.65 -10.86 15.46
CA GLU A 44 4.80 -10.23 14.46
C GLU A 44 4.62 -8.72 14.67
N ARG A 45 4.59 -8.25 15.92
CA ARG A 45 4.53 -6.80 16.24
C ARG A 45 5.80 -6.06 15.80
N ILE A 46 6.96 -6.68 15.95
CA ILE A 46 8.24 -6.10 15.51
C ILE A 46 8.26 -6.00 13.98
N GLU A 47 7.75 -7.03 13.29
CA GLU A 47 7.64 -7.03 11.83
C GLU A 47 6.62 -6.00 11.32
N LEU A 48 5.51 -5.80 12.05
CA LEU A 48 4.53 -4.76 11.74
C LEU A 48 5.16 -3.36 11.79
N ASP A 49 5.93 -3.07 12.84
CA ASP A 49 6.61 -1.77 12.98
C ASP A 49 7.59 -1.51 11.83
N ALA A 50 8.33 -2.54 11.40
CA ALA A 50 9.24 -2.44 10.24
C ALA A 50 8.50 -2.28 8.90
N ALA A 51 7.27 -2.75 8.79
CA ALA A 51 6.48 -2.72 7.56
C ALA A 51 5.60 -1.46 7.41
N ALA A 52 5.48 -0.62 8.44
CA ALA A 52 4.54 0.51 8.51
C ALA A 52 5.08 1.89 8.07
N GLU A 53 6.20 1.97 7.33
CA GLU A 53 6.89 3.24 7.05
C GLU A 53 6.21 4.20 6.04
N VAL A 54 4.96 3.93 5.62
CA VAL A 54 4.22 4.77 4.67
C VAL A 54 2.87 5.16 5.31
N GLU A 55 2.21 6.26 4.92
CA GLU A 55 1.10 6.90 5.69
C GLU A 55 -0.38 6.60 5.23
N GLY A 56 -1.05 5.52 5.67
CA GLY A 56 -2.41 5.13 5.21
C GLY A 56 -2.69 3.62 5.14
N LEU A 57 -2.91 3.02 3.96
CA LEU A 57 -3.23 1.57 3.76
C LEU A 57 -2.05 0.64 4.17
N ASP A 58 -1.09 1.19 4.92
CA ASP A 58 0.21 0.62 5.21
C ASP A 58 0.13 -0.29 6.41
N GLU A 59 -0.69 0.03 7.41
CA GLU A 59 -1.01 -0.91 8.48
C GLU A 59 -1.68 -2.18 7.94
N GLU A 60 -2.61 -2.07 6.98
CA GLU A 60 -3.23 -3.23 6.34
C GLU A 60 -2.24 -4.05 5.50
N ILE A 61 -1.38 -3.36 4.73
CA ILE A 61 -0.30 -4.02 3.96
C ILE A 61 0.68 -4.72 4.92
N ALA A 62 1.05 -4.08 6.02
CA ALA A 62 1.96 -4.62 7.02
C ALA A 62 1.36 -5.87 7.70
N VAL A 63 0.10 -5.81 8.14
CA VAL A 63 -0.62 -6.98 8.69
C VAL A 63 -0.69 -8.11 7.67
N LEU A 64 -0.99 -7.79 6.41
CA LEU A 64 -1.10 -8.79 5.35
C LEU A 64 0.26 -9.46 5.09
N ARG A 65 1.37 -8.72 5.06
CA ARG A 65 2.72 -9.27 4.93
C ARG A 65 3.06 -10.25 6.05
N VAL A 66 2.78 -9.85 7.30
CA VAL A 66 3.03 -10.70 8.48
C VAL A 66 2.20 -11.98 8.43
N LYS A 67 0.90 -11.86 8.14
CA LYS A 67 0.01 -13.03 8.05
C LYS A 67 0.38 -13.96 6.91
N LEU A 68 0.72 -13.41 5.74
CA LEU A 68 1.18 -14.20 4.61
C LEU A 68 2.46 -14.95 4.98
N ARG A 69 3.45 -14.28 5.58
CA ARG A 69 4.68 -14.93 6.04
C ARG A 69 4.40 -16.08 7.01
N LYS A 70 3.57 -15.85 8.04
CA LYS A 70 3.19 -16.90 9.00
C LYS A 70 2.51 -18.09 8.31
N ALA A 71 1.61 -17.81 7.37
CA ALA A 71 0.89 -18.82 6.62
C ALA A 71 1.85 -19.68 5.77
N LEU A 72 2.81 -19.04 5.10
CA LEU A 72 3.83 -19.71 4.29
C LEU A 72 4.81 -20.54 5.13
N LEU A 73 5.19 -20.06 6.32
CA LEU A 73 6.03 -20.84 7.24
C LEU A 73 5.28 -22.07 7.79
N LYS A 74 3.96 -21.99 7.93
CA LYS A 74 3.15 -23.08 8.47
C LYS A 74 2.85 -24.17 7.43
N ASN A 75 2.54 -23.78 6.20
CA ASN A 75 2.22 -24.69 5.10
C ASN A 75 2.99 -24.27 3.82
N PRO A 76 4.29 -24.51 3.75
CA PRO A 76 5.13 -24.05 2.63
C PRO A 76 4.75 -24.68 1.28
N GLU A 77 4.13 -25.86 1.29
CA GLU A 77 3.66 -26.59 0.11
C GLU A 77 2.34 -26.06 -0.47
N ASP A 78 1.61 -25.20 0.25
CA ASP A 78 0.33 -24.65 -0.22
C ASP A 78 0.56 -23.49 -1.20
N LEU A 79 0.93 -23.86 -2.44
CA LEU A 79 1.15 -22.91 -3.54
C LEU A 79 -0.10 -22.06 -3.84
N ALA A 80 -1.30 -22.61 -3.66
CA ALA A 80 -2.53 -21.87 -3.89
C ALA A 80 -2.71 -20.74 -2.87
N LEU A 81 -2.41 -20.98 -1.60
CA LEU A 81 -2.39 -19.97 -0.54
C LEU A 81 -1.32 -18.91 -0.81
N MET A 82 -0.13 -19.33 -1.27
CA MET A 82 0.95 -18.42 -1.64
C MET A 82 0.53 -17.45 -2.75
N LEU A 83 0.02 -17.98 -3.87
CA LEU A 83 -0.40 -17.19 -5.02
C LEU A 83 -1.53 -16.21 -4.67
N ARG A 84 -2.55 -16.67 -3.91
CA ARG A 84 -3.65 -15.81 -3.45
C ARG A 84 -3.17 -14.71 -2.50
N GLY A 85 -2.23 -15.03 -1.61
CA GLY A 85 -1.66 -14.07 -0.68
C GLY A 85 -0.83 -12.99 -1.38
N ILE A 86 -0.02 -13.40 -2.36
CA ILE A 86 0.76 -12.48 -3.20
C ILE A 86 -0.16 -11.58 -4.02
N ASP A 87 -1.18 -12.12 -4.69
CA ASP A 87 -2.18 -11.34 -5.46
C ASP A 87 -2.88 -10.29 -4.58
N LEU A 88 -3.29 -10.68 -3.36
CA LEU A 88 -3.91 -9.75 -2.42
C LEU A 88 -2.94 -8.64 -1.99
N LEU A 89 -1.66 -8.97 -1.80
CA LEU A 89 -0.64 -8.01 -1.42
C LEU A 89 -0.34 -7.03 -2.56
N VAL A 90 -0.26 -7.51 -3.80
CA VAL A 90 -0.11 -6.67 -5.00
C VAL A 90 -1.28 -5.69 -5.09
N LYS A 91 -2.52 -6.16 -4.97
CA LYS A 91 -3.71 -5.29 -5.01
C LYS A 91 -3.70 -4.23 -3.92
N ALA A 92 -3.29 -4.58 -2.70
CA ALA A 92 -3.20 -3.62 -1.59
C ALA A 92 -2.15 -2.54 -1.86
N VAL A 93 -0.96 -2.92 -2.38
CA VAL A 93 0.10 -2.00 -2.77
C VAL A 93 -0.33 -1.13 -3.95
N SER A 94 -0.94 -1.71 -4.98
CA SER A 94 -1.48 -0.99 -6.14
C SER A 94 -2.50 0.06 -5.73
N ALA A 95 -3.44 -0.30 -4.85
CA ALA A 95 -4.44 0.62 -4.32
C ALA A 95 -3.80 1.73 -3.47
N ARG A 96 -2.80 1.39 -2.67
CA ARG A 96 -2.10 2.32 -1.80
C ARG A 96 -1.36 3.41 -2.57
N TYR A 97 -0.56 3.01 -3.55
CA TYR A 97 0.24 3.92 -4.36
C TYR A 97 -0.52 4.45 -5.58
N ARG A 98 -1.78 4.06 -5.75
CA ARG A 98 -2.65 4.45 -6.88
C ARG A 98 -1.92 4.20 -8.21
N LEU A 99 -1.31 3.02 -8.31
CA LEU A 99 -0.52 2.64 -9.46
C LEU A 99 -1.37 2.75 -10.74
N SER A 100 -0.73 3.18 -11.83
CA SER A 100 -1.34 3.01 -13.15
C SER A 100 -1.46 1.52 -13.46
N LYS A 101 -2.33 1.15 -14.40
CA LYS A 101 -2.41 -0.24 -14.86
C LYS A 101 -1.06 -0.79 -15.31
N GLN A 102 -0.29 0.03 -16.03
CA GLN A 102 1.06 -0.34 -16.44
C GLN A 102 1.98 -0.61 -15.24
N ALA A 103 2.00 0.27 -14.23
CA ALA A 103 2.85 0.08 -13.06
C ALA A 103 2.42 -1.13 -12.20
N GLU A 104 1.13 -1.47 -12.20
CA GLU A 104 0.62 -2.69 -11.57
C GLU A 104 1.05 -3.96 -12.33
N GLU A 105 1.01 -3.93 -13.68
CA GLU A 105 1.50 -5.01 -14.54
C GLU A 105 3.01 -5.21 -14.39
N ASP A 106 3.79 -4.13 -14.42
CA ASP A 106 5.25 -4.16 -14.24
C ASP A 106 5.63 -4.74 -12.86
N LEU A 107 4.86 -4.43 -11.81
CA LEU A 107 5.02 -4.99 -10.47
C LEU A 107 4.73 -6.50 -10.45
N ALA A 108 3.63 -6.91 -11.09
CA ALA A 108 3.26 -8.32 -11.18
C ALA A 108 4.32 -9.13 -11.97
N GLU A 109 4.84 -8.58 -13.07
CA GLU A 109 5.90 -9.20 -13.86
C GLU A 109 7.21 -9.32 -13.09
N SER A 110 7.59 -8.28 -12.35
CA SER A 110 8.79 -8.29 -11.49
C SER A 110 8.70 -9.38 -10.43
N ILE A 111 7.53 -9.54 -9.80
CA ILE A 111 7.27 -10.61 -8.82
C ILE A 111 7.35 -11.98 -9.49
N ALA A 112 6.75 -12.14 -10.66
CA ALA A 112 6.81 -13.38 -11.43
C ALA A 112 8.26 -13.75 -11.80
N GLY A 113 9.08 -12.77 -12.15
CA GLY A 113 10.51 -12.94 -12.40
C GLY A 113 11.27 -13.47 -11.17
N VAL A 114 11.00 -12.92 -9.99
CA VAL A 114 11.57 -13.43 -8.72
C VAL A 114 11.13 -14.87 -8.46
N ILE A 115 9.85 -15.19 -8.64
CA ILE A 115 9.32 -16.54 -8.43
C ILE A 115 9.99 -17.53 -9.40
N ARG A 116 10.15 -17.19 -10.68
CA ARG A 116 10.86 -18.04 -11.65
C ARG A 116 12.33 -18.23 -11.26
N GLY A 117 13.02 -17.15 -10.87
CA GLY A 117 14.44 -17.22 -10.47
C GLY A 117 14.65 -18.09 -9.23
N VAL A 118 13.82 -17.91 -8.20
CA VAL A 118 13.90 -18.70 -6.96
C VAL A 118 13.38 -20.14 -7.20
N GLY A 119 12.32 -20.31 -7.98
CA GLY A 119 11.78 -21.60 -8.37
C GLY A 119 12.78 -22.45 -9.13
N GLY A 120 13.49 -21.88 -10.11
CA GLY A 120 14.57 -22.56 -10.83
C GLY A 120 15.75 -22.94 -9.94
N LEU A 121 16.04 -22.17 -8.88
CA LEU A 121 17.08 -22.50 -7.89
C LEU A 121 16.67 -23.61 -6.93
N LEU A 122 15.39 -23.70 -6.56
CA LEU A 122 14.90 -24.64 -5.53
C LEU A 122 14.33 -25.93 -6.12
N MET A 123 13.82 -25.89 -7.35
CA MET A 123 13.18 -27.00 -8.06
C MET A 123 13.63 -27.03 -9.53
N PRO A 124 14.93 -27.24 -9.82
CA PRO A 124 15.47 -27.19 -11.18
C PRO A 124 14.72 -28.15 -12.12
N GLU A 125 14.36 -29.34 -11.63
CA GLU A 125 13.63 -30.37 -12.40
C GLU A 125 12.22 -29.93 -12.83
N ALA A 126 11.58 -29.01 -12.09
CA ALA A 126 10.23 -28.52 -12.38
C ALA A 126 10.21 -27.35 -13.38
N PHE A 127 11.39 -26.76 -13.65
CA PHE A 127 11.56 -25.59 -14.51
C PHE A 127 12.64 -25.82 -15.58
N ALA A 128 13.08 -27.06 -15.79
CA ALA A 128 14.17 -27.42 -16.73
C ALA A 128 13.76 -27.42 -18.21
N ASP A 129 12.48 -27.18 -18.53
CA ASP A 129 11.92 -27.33 -19.88
C ASP A 129 11.54 -26.01 -20.59
N GLU A 130 12.04 -24.84 -20.16
CA GLU A 130 11.92 -23.57 -20.92
C GLU A 130 13.25 -23.10 -21.55
#